data_AF-A0AAU9V5J9-F1
#
_entry.id   AF-A0AAU9V5J9-F1
#
_cell.length_a   1.000
_cell.length_b   1.000
_cell.length_c   1.000
_cell.angle_alpha   90.00
_cell.angle_beta   90.00
_cell.angle_gamma   90.00
#
_symmetry.space_group_name_H-M   'P 1'
#
loop_
_entity.id
_entity.type
_entity.pdbx_description
1 polymer ?
#
loop_
_entity_poly.entity_id
_entity_poly.type
_entity_poly.pdbx_seq_one_letter_code
_entity_poly.pdbx_strand_id
1 'polypeptide(L)'
;MWKKRKRNEINVKNFTRKFIRSRTKRVAADYGYTIHETPSKEATAEPMESMLVQRFKQEWPLHLWRQIRFTDDFIHYINPHWLQFSPPSPSLYYGIGGLYILMAVLGCFGNTIVILMYFRLVQSQWSQLLRLYLTLKLF
;
A
#
# COMPACT_ATOMS: atom_id res chain seq x y z
N MET A 1 0.85 -0.88 -45.93
CA MET A 1 0.47 -0.61 -44.52
C MET A 1 0.61 -1.79 -43.54
N TRP A 2 0.73 -3.07 -43.96
CA TRP A 2 0.83 -4.20 -42.99
C TRP A 2 2.12 -4.18 -42.15
N LYS A 3 3.25 -3.73 -42.73
CA LYS A 3 4.58 -3.84 -42.11
C LYS A 3 4.70 -3.02 -40.80
N LYS A 4 3.90 -1.96 -40.64
CA LYS A 4 3.89 -1.10 -39.44
C LYS A 4 3.16 -1.76 -38.26
N ARG A 5 2.07 -2.51 -38.53
CA ARG A 5 1.30 -3.23 -37.49
C ARG A 5 2.11 -4.36 -36.86
N LYS A 6 2.81 -5.15 -37.70
CA LYS A 6 3.66 -6.26 -37.22
C LYS A 6 4.80 -5.80 -36.30
N ARG A 7 5.33 -4.60 -36.54
CA ARG A 7 6.42 -4.02 -35.72
C ARG A 7 5.95 -3.60 -34.32
N ASN A 8 4.74 -3.04 -34.22
CA ASN A 8 4.14 -2.69 -32.93
C ASN A 8 3.79 -3.91 -32.08
N GLU A 9 3.26 -4.98 -32.70
CA GLU A 9 2.96 -6.22 -31.97
C GLU A 9 4.23 -6.87 -31.38
N ILE A 10 5.35 -6.84 -32.10
CA ILE A 10 6.63 -7.37 -31.61
C ILE A 10 7.12 -6.53 -30.42
N ASN A 11 7.04 -5.20 -30.49
CA ASN A 11 7.43 -4.33 -29.38
C ASN A 11 6.58 -4.55 -28.12
N VAL A 12 5.26 -4.69 -28.27
CA VAL A 12 4.35 -4.96 -27.14
C VAL A 12 4.64 -6.32 -26.50
N LYS A 13 4.88 -7.36 -27.32
CA LYS A 13 5.24 -8.71 -26.84
C LYS A 13 6.59 -8.75 -26.13
N ASN A 14 7.56 -7.94 -26.57
CA ASN A 14 8.87 -7.85 -25.94
C ASN A 14 8.80 -7.07 -24.62
N PHE A 15 8.00 -6.00 -24.57
CA PHE A 15 7.79 -5.21 -23.35
C PHE A 15 7.10 -6.03 -22.26
N THR A 16 6.01 -6.72 -22.61
CA THR A 16 5.29 -7.59 -21.66
C THR A 16 6.17 -8.75 -21.16
N ARG A 17 6.94 -9.42 -22.03
CA ARG A 17 7.90 -10.44 -21.60
C ARG A 17 8.96 -9.90 -20.63
N LYS A 18 9.50 -8.70 -20.88
CA LYS A 18 10.48 -8.07 -19.99
C LYS A 18 9.86 -7.77 -18.63
N PHE A 19 8.64 -7.25 -18.59
CA PHE A 19 7.94 -6.90 -17.36
C PHE A 19 7.55 -8.13 -16.53
N ILE A 20 7.08 -9.19 -17.17
CA ILE A 20 6.75 -10.47 -16.51
C ILE A 20 8.01 -11.10 -15.91
N ARG A 21 9.14 -11.11 -16.65
CA ARG A 21 10.42 -11.62 -16.15
C ARG A 21 10.95 -10.84 -14.94
N SER A 22 10.67 -9.54 -14.86
CA SER A 22 11.01 -8.71 -13.69
C SER A 22 10.15 -9.02 -12.46
N ARG A 23 8.96 -9.61 -12.63
CA ARG A 23 8.06 -9.98 -11.50
C ARG A 23 8.50 -11.27 -10.81
N THR A 24 9.11 -12.21 -11.54
CA THR A 24 9.58 -13.51 -11.00
C THR A 24 10.90 -13.42 -10.23
N LYS A 25 11.68 -12.33 -10.37
CA LYS A 25 12.95 -12.16 -9.65
C LYS A 25 12.84 -11.57 -8.24
N ARG A 26 11.62 -11.39 -7.71
CA ARG A 26 11.44 -11.17 -6.26
C ARG A 26 11.43 -12.52 -5.57
N VAL A 27 12.57 -13.21 -5.60
CA VAL A 27 12.87 -14.23 -4.59
C VAL A 27 12.92 -13.47 -3.27
N ALA A 28 12.20 -13.98 -2.26
CA ALA A 28 12.16 -13.39 -0.93
C ALA A 28 13.59 -13.12 -0.48
N ALA A 29 13.92 -11.85 -0.26
CA ALA A 29 15.12 -11.53 0.49
C ALA A 29 14.89 -12.15 1.87
N ASP A 30 15.66 -13.19 2.16
CA ASP A 30 15.73 -13.84 3.45
C ASP A 30 16.34 -12.83 4.42
N TYR A 31 15.47 -11.95 4.95
CA TYR A 31 15.82 -11.08 6.05
C TYR A 31 15.86 -11.96 7.29
N GLY A 32 17.02 -12.58 7.52
CA GLY A 32 17.34 -13.19 8.80
C GLY A 32 17.25 -12.11 9.88
N TYR A 33 16.12 -12.08 10.59
CA TYR A 33 15.99 -11.28 11.79
C TYR A 33 16.65 -12.09 12.92
N THR A 34 17.82 -11.65 13.37
CA THR A 34 18.36 -12.12 14.64
C THR A 34 17.43 -11.60 15.73
N ILE A 35 16.65 -12.49 16.35
CA ILE A 35 15.94 -12.18 17.60
C ILE A 35 17.01 -11.93 18.65
N HIS A 36 17.31 -10.65 18.90
CA HIS A 36 17.94 -10.27 20.16
C HIS A 36 16.83 -10.28 21.20
N GLU A 37 16.74 -11.37 21.96
CA GLU A 37 15.91 -11.44 23.16
C GLU A 37 16.28 -10.26 24.06
N THR A 38 15.32 -9.36 24.21
CA THR A 38 15.45 -8.21 25.10
C THR A 38 15.15 -8.73 26.50
N PRO A 39 16.07 -8.63 27.48
CA PRO A 39 15.80 -9.13 28.81
C PRO A 39 14.70 -8.27 29.43
N SER A 40 13.54 -8.88 29.70
CA SER A 40 12.43 -8.30 30.45
C SER A 40 12.90 -7.97 31.87
N LYS A 41 13.28 -6.71 32.09
CA LYS A 41 13.50 -6.15 33.42
C LYS A 41 12.20 -5.54 33.92
N GLU A 42 11.41 -6.39 34.56
CA GLU A 42 10.07 -6.07 35.09
C GLU A 42 10.11 -5.42 36.50
N ALA A 43 11.28 -5.05 37.00
CA ALA A 43 11.44 -4.55 38.38
C ALA A 43 11.82 -3.06 38.49
N THR A 44 11.89 -2.31 37.38
CA THR A 44 12.32 -0.89 37.40
C THR A 44 11.59 -0.03 36.35
N ALA A 45 10.45 -0.49 35.83
CA ALA A 45 9.79 0.09 34.67
C ALA A 45 8.91 1.32 35.00
N GLU A 46 8.14 1.28 36.09
CA GLU A 46 7.20 2.34 36.49
C GLU A 46 7.79 3.77 36.54
N PRO A 47 8.96 4.03 37.18
CA PRO A 47 9.54 5.37 37.19
C PRO A 47 10.12 5.79 35.83
N MET A 48 10.55 4.83 35.00
CA MET A 48 11.16 5.14 33.70
C MET A 48 10.10 5.42 32.64
N GLU A 49 8.99 4.68 32.63
CA GLU A 49 7.87 4.91 31.73
C GLU A 49 7.20 6.26 31.97
N SER A 50 7.01 6.63 33.24
CA SER A 50 6.45 7.94 33.59
C SER A 50 7.33 9.12 33.14
N MET A 51 8.66 9.00 33.25
CA MET A 51 9.60 10.01 32.72
C MET A 51 9.57 10.09 31.19
N LEU A 52 9.49 8.96 30.50
CA LEU A 52 9.38 8.92 29.04
C LEU A 52 8.10 9.58 28.54
N VAL A 53 6.97 9.31 29.20
CA VAL A 53 5.68 9.95 28.89
C VAL A 53 5.75 11.47 29.13
N GLN A 54 6.37 11.92 30.22
CA GLN A 54 6.53 13.36 30.48
C GLN A 54 7.37 14.04 29.40
N ARG A 55 8.50 13.44 29.02
CA ARG A 55 9.35 13.96 27.95
C ARG A 55 8.60 13.98 26.61
N PHE A 56 7.88 12.91 26.30
CA PHE A 56 7.05 12.82 25.09
C PHE A 56 6.00 13.93 25.05
N LYS A 57 5.32 14.21 26.17
CA LYS A 57 4.33 15.30 26.28
C LYS A 57 4.93 16.70 26.07
N GLN A 58 6.20 16.91 26.39
CA GLN A 58 6.90 18.17 26.18
C GLN A 58 7.40 18.33 24.73
N GLU A 59 7.95 17.27 24.16
CA GLU A 59 8.59 17.29 22.84
C GLU A 59 7.57 17.30 21.69
N TRP A 60 6.42 16.65 21.88
CA TRP A 60 5.40 16.52 20.85
C TRP A 60 4.28 17.56 20.95
N PRO A 61 3.79 18.10 19.82
CA PRO A 61 2.72 19.09 19.81
C PRO A 61 1.33 18.44 20.04
N LEU A 62 1.11 17.88 21.24
CA LEU A 62 -0.12 17.14 21.60
C LEU A 62 -1.40 17.97 21.49
N HIS A 63 -1.30 19.30 21.56
CA HIS A 63 -2.43 20.20 21.38
C HIS A 63 -3.06 20.07 19.98
N LEU A 64 -2.25 19.82 18.94
CA LEU A 64 -2.75 19.56 17.58
C LEU A 64 -3.51 18.24 17.51
N TRP A 65 -3.10 17.25 18.30
CA TRP A 65 -3.70 15.92 18.29
C TRP A 65 -5.05 15.91 19.02
N ARG A 66 -5.18 16.71 20.09
CA ARG A 66 -6.46 16.89 20.80
C ARG A 66 -7.58 17.39 19.89
N GLN A 67 -7.25 18.19 18.88
CA GLN A 67 -8.23 18.64 17.88
C GLN A 67 -8.84 17.48 17.06
N ILE A 68 -8.13 16.35 16.96
CA ILE A 68 -8.49 15.18 16.16
C ILE A 68 -9.06 14.03 17.03
N ARG A 69 -9.53 14.35 18.25
CA ARG A 69 -10.00 13.41 19.30
C ARG A 69 -8.91 12.54 19.95
N PHE A 70 -7.64 12.95 19.94
CA PHE A 70 -6.62 12.29 20.74
C PHE A 70 -6.84 12.60 22.24
N THR A 71 -7.01 11.57 23.06
CA THR A 71 -7.10 11.65 24.53
C THR A 71 -5.77 11.25 25.17
N ASP A 72 -5.41 11.81 26.32
CA ASP A 72 -4.13 11.50 26.99
C ASP A 72 -3.97 10.02 27.36
N ASP A 73 -5.07 9.29 27.51
CA ASP A 73 -5.08 7.84 27.76
C ASP A 73 -4.50 7.04 26.60
N PHE A 74 -4.53 7.57 25.37
CA PHE A 74 -3.99 6.87 24.19
C PHE A 74 -2.49 6.63 24.26
N ILE A 75 -1.77 7.46 25.01
CA ILE A 75 -0.31 7.33 25.17
C ILE A 75 0.04 6.03 25.90
N HIS A 76 -0.83 5.53 26.80
CA HIS A 76 -0.62 4.28 27.54
C HIS A 76 -0.78 3.03 26.66
N TYR A 77 -1.44 3.12 25.50
CA TYR A 77 -1.52 2.02 24.53
C TYR A 77 -0.32 1.96 23.59
N ILE A 78 0.49 3.02 23.54
CA ILE A 78 1.70 3.07 22.73
C ILE A 78 2.81 2.36 23.50
N ASN A 79 3.48 1.40 22.87
CA ASN A 79 4.56 0.67 23.52
C ASN A 79 5.68 1.66 23.96
N PRO A 80 6.15 1.61 25.23
CA PRO A 80 7.13 2.54 25.80
C PRO A 80 8.42 2.69 24.99
N HIS A 81 8.85 1.62 24.32
CA HIS A 81 10.03 1.65 23.44
C HIS A 81 9.91 2.68 22.31
N TRP A 82 8.71 2.98 21.84
CA TRP A 82 8.50 3.97 20.78
C TRP A 82 8.50 5.41 21.29
N LEU A 83 8.26 5.62 22.59
CA LEU A 83 8.22 6.95 23.21
C LEU A 83 9.61 7.57 23.37
N GLN A 84 10.67 6.77 23.27
CA GLN A 84 12.06 7.24 23.40
C GLN A 84 12.56 8.01 22.17
N PHE A 85 11.87 7.93 21.03
CA PHE A 85 12.29 8.57 19.78
C PHE A 85 11.74 10.00 19.66
N SER A 86 12.61 10.91 19.23
CA SER A 86 12.25 12.29 18.94
C SER A 86 11.29 12.37 17.73
N PRO A 87 10.44 13.42 17.66
CA PRO A 87 9.56 13.64 16.52
C PRO A 87 10.39 13.74 15.23
N PRO A 88 10.14 12.88 14.22
CA PRO A 88 10.87 12.95 12.97
C PRO A 88 10.45 14.19 12.17
N SER A 89 11.31 14.59 11.25
CA SER A 89 11.12 15.83 10.50
C SER A 89 9.80 15.82 9.70
N PRO A 90 9.06 16.94 9.65
CA PRO A 90 7.80 17.02 8.92
C PRO A 90 7.91 16.60 7.45
N SER A 91 9.05 16.90 6.81
CA SER A 91 9.32 16.53 5.41
C SER A 91 9.27 15.02 5.18
N LEU A 92 9.74 14.22 6.13
CA LEU A 92 9.70 12.76 6.02
C LEU A 92 8.27 12.25 6.07
N TYR A 93 7.43 12.81 6.94
CA TYR A 93 6.00 12.49 7.02
C TYR A 93 5.25 12.80 5.72
N TYR A 94 5.49 13.97 5.12
CA TYR A 94 4.91 14.30 3.83
C TYR A 94 5.42 13.38 2.72
N GLY A 95 6.70 13.02 2.75
CA GLY A 95 7.30 12.09 1.80
C GLY A 95 6.66 10.70 1.84
N ILE A 96 6.58 10.09 3.03
CA ILE A 96 5.96 8.77 3.18
C ILE A 96 4.46 8.85 2.87
N GLY A 97 3.75 9.88 3.36
CA GLY A 97 2.32 10.04 3.11
C GLY A 97 1.99 10.18 1.62
N GLY A 98 2.75 11.00 0.90
CA GLY A 98 2.61 11.16 -0.55
C GLY A 98 2.88 9.84 -1.30
N LEU A 99 3.91 9.09 -0.89
CA LEU A 99 4.21 7.78 -1.46
C LEU A 99 3.05 6.78 -1.24
N TYR A 100 2.46 6.77 -0.04
CA TYR A 100 1.30 5.93 0.28
C TYR A 100 0.10 6.27 -0.61
N ILE A 101 -0.20 7.55 -0.80
CA ILE A 101 -1.28 7.99 -1.69
C ILE A 101 -0.99 7.58 -3.13
N LEU A 102 0.24 7.77 -3.62
CA LEU A 102 0.63 7.36 -4.97
C LEU A 102 0.44 5.85 -5.17
N MET A 103 0.88 5.04 -4.21
CA MET A 103 0.72 3.59 -4.25
C MET A 103 -0.76 3.18 -4.23
N ALA A 104 -1.57 3.84 -3.40
CA ALA A 104 -3.00 3.60 -3.34
C ALA A 104 -3.69 3.95 -4.67
N VAL A 105 -3.38 5.11 -5.25
CA VAL A 105 -3.92 5.53 -6.55
C VAL A 105 -3.51 4.55 -7.64
N LEU A 106 -2.22 4.20 -7.75
CA LEU A 106 -1.75 3.24 -8.75
C LEU A 106 -2.39 1.86 -8.56
N GLY A 107 -2.57 1.41 -7.32
CA GLY A 107 -3.25 0.16 -6.99
C GLY A 107 -4.73 0.19 -7.41
N CYS A 108 -5.46 1.22 -7.01
CA CYS A 108 -6.87 1.41 -7.36
C CYS A 108 -7.06 1.55 -8.88
N PHE A 109 -6.25 2.36 -9.56
CA PHE A 109 -6.32 2.50 -11.02
C PHE A 109 -5.99 1.19 -11.74
N GLY A 110 -4.94 0.48 -11.31
CA GLY A 110 -4.58 -0.82 -11.88
C GLY A 110 -5.72 -1.81 -11.77
N ASN A 111 -6.31 -1.94 -10.58
CA ASN A 111 -7.44 -2.84 -10.35
C ASN A 111 -8.70 -2.39 -11.12
N THR A 112 -8.97 -1.09 -11.15
CA THR A 112 -10.12 -0.54 -11.89
C THR A 112 -10.01 -0.80 -13.39
N ILE A 113 -8.82 -0.63 -13.98
CA ILE A 113 -8.59 -0.91 -15.41
C ILE A 113 -8.83 -2.39 -15.73
N VAL A 114 -8.40 -3.31 -14.86
CA VAL A 114 -8.64 -4.75 -15.03
C VAL A 114 -10.14 -5.06 -15.03
N ILE A 115 -10.88 -4.48 -14.08
CA ILE A 115 -12.33 -4.65 -13.97
C ILE A 115 -13.04 -4.07 -15.20
N LEU A 116 -12.66 -2.86 -15.64
CA LEU A 116 -13.24 -2.24 -16.84
C LEU A 116 -12.96 -3.06 -18.11
N MET A 117 -11.76 -3.64 -18.24
CA MET A 117 -11.43 -4.53 -19.35
C MET A 117 -12.33 -5.77 -19.33
N TYR A 118 -12.54 -6.38 -18.16
CA TYR A 118 -13.41 -7.54 -18.01
C TYR A 118 -14.85 -7.23 -18.43
N PHE A 119 -15.43 -6.12 -17.93
CA PHE A 119 -16.78 -5.72 -18.30
C PHE A 119 -16.94 -5.46 -19.80
N ARG A 120 -15.95 -4.84 -20.46
CA ARG A 120 -16.04 -4.58 -21.91
C ARG A 120 -16.02 -5.85 -22.75
N LEU A 121 -15.21 -6.85 -22.38
CA LEU A 121 -15.15 -8.12 -23.08
C LEU A 121 -16.44 -8.92 -22.87
N VAL A 122 -16.95 -8.94 -21.65
CA VAL A 122 -18.20 -9.62 -21.31
C VAL A 122 -19.39 -8.96 -22.00
N GLN A 123 -19.49 -7.61 -21.99
CA GLN A 123 -20.56 -6.88 -22.68
C GLN A 123 -20.60 -7.18 -24.19
N SER A 124 -19.43 -7.31 -24.81
CA SER A 124 -19.31 -7.66 -26.23
C SER A 124 -19.83 -9.07 -26.51
N GLN A 125 -19.52 -10.05 -25.64
CA GLN A 125 -20.01 -11.43 -25.76
C GLN A 125 -21.53 -11.53 -25.61
N TRP A 126 -22.12 -10.91 -24.57
CA TRP A 126 -23.58 -10.91 -24.38
C TRP A 126 -24.32 -10.27 -25.55
N SER A 127 -23.77 -9.20 -26.13
CA SER A 127 -24.35 -8.53 -27.29
C SER A 127 -24.37 -9.44 -28.53
N GLN A 128 -23.36 -10.29 -28.73
CA GLN A 128 -23.33 -11.25 -29.84
C GLN A 128 -24.29 -12.42 -29.62
N LEU A 129 -24.37 -12.95 -28.40
CA LEU A 129 -25.31 -14.01 -28.05
C LEU A 129 -26.76 -13.56 -28.14
N LEU A 130 -27.07 -12.34 -27.69
CA LEU A 130 -28.42 -11.77 -27.81
C LEU A 130 -28.84 -11.62 -29.28
N ARG A 131 -27.91 -11.17 -30.15
CA ARG A 131 -28.14 -11.09 -31.60
C ARG A 131 -28.39 -12.47 -32.21
N LEU A 132 -27.60 -13.48 -31.85
CA LEU A 132 -27.78 -14.85 -32.34
C LEU A 132 -29.13 -15.43 -31.90
N TYR A 133 -29.49 -15.26 -30.63
CA TYR A 133 -30.77 -15.72 -30.07
C TYR A 133 -31.98 -15.06 -30.75
N LEU A 134 -31.92 -13.74 -30.99
CA LEU A 134 -32.96 -13.03 -31.73
C LEU A 134 -33.07 -13.54 -33.17
N THR A 135 -31.95 -13.77 -33.87
CA THR A 135 -31.97 -14.33 -35.23
C THR A 135 -32.56 -15.75 -35.27
N LEU A 136 -32.22 -16.60 -34.29
CA LEU A 136 -32.76 -17.96 -34.19
C LEU A 136 -34.25 -18.01 -33.84
N LYS A 137 -34.78 -16.98 -33.16
CA LYS A 137 -36.20 -16.91 -32.78
C LYS A 137 -37.10 -16.30 -33.87
N LEU A 138 -36.48 -15.66 -34.86
CA LEU A 138 -37.15 -15.04 -36.02
C LEU A 138 -37.23 -15.97 -37.24
N PHE A 139 -36.60 -17.14 -37.16
CA PHE A 139 -36.70 -18.26 -38.12
C PHE A 139 -37.46 -19.42 -37.47
#